data_AF-F4SC81-F1
#
_entry.id   AF-F4SC81-F1
#
_cell.length_a   1.000
_cell.length_b   1.000
_cell.length_c   1.000
_cell.angle_alpha   90.00
_cell.angle_beta   90.00
_cell.angle_gamma   90.00
#
_symmetry.space_group_name_H-M   'P 1'
#
loop_
_entity.id
_entity.type
_entity.pdbx_description
1 polymer ?
#
loop_
_entity_poly.entity_id
_entity_poly.type
_entity_poly.pdbx_seq_one_letter_code
_entity_poly.pdbx_strand_id
1 'polypeptide(L)'
;MGYIYHSPQIKWLVVRHALNGLTRDQIEEEIGIDVSSDSIRRWVSLFHTTGAVISDPAFNLTPGCDTKLTEAGRCCAIQLLEVDPTLILDEIARGIKQQTGIEISKSVLAIDLRDRLDLTRKVACTVHPNRSDEIHAQFIYNMGKISAECLIFTGKPISSLFCLGRFMYKNF
;
A
#
# COMPACT_ATOMS: atom_id res chain seq x y z
N MET A 1 6.59 6.35 -19.55
CA MET A 1 7.09 7.64 -19.03
C MET A 1 6.79 7.70 -17.55
N GLY A 2 7.79 8.01 -16.73
CA GLY A 2 7.63 8.15 -15.28
C GLY A 2 6.97 9.47 -14.91
N TYR A 3 6.44 9.55 -13.69
CA TYR A 3 5.92 10.79 -13.14
C TYR A 3 7.06 11.79 -12.92
N ILE A 4 6.95 12.99 -13.50
CA ILE A 4 7.87 14.11 -13.25
C ILE A 4 7.18 15.09 -12.30
N TYR A 5 7.83 15.37 -11.17
CA TYR A 5 7.34 16.35 -10.22
C TYR A 5 7.63 17.77 -10.73
N HIS A 6 6.56 18.56 -10.91
CA HIS A 6 6.67 20.00 -11.14
C HIS A 6 6.22 20.75 -9.90
N SER A 7 7.01 21.73 -9.47
CA SER A 7 6.65 22.56 -8.33
C SER A 7 5.38 23.38 -8.63
N PRO A 8 4.59 23.74 -7.60
CA PRO A 8 3.39 24.56 -7.78
C PRO A 8 3.63 25.88 -8.51
N GLN A 9 4.78 26.49 -8.29
CA GLN A 9 5.18 27.75 -8.91
C GLN A 9 5.31 27.58 -10.42
N ILE A 10 5.96 26.48 -10.86
CA ILE A 10 6.08 26.16 -12.28
C ILE A 10 4.70 25.86 -12.88
N LYS A 11 3.85 25.10 -12.19
CA LYS A 11 2.47 24.84 -12.66
C LYS A 11 1.68 26.12 -12.85
N TRP A 12 1.79 27.06 -11.89
CA TRP A 12 1.14 28.37 -11.99
C TRP A 12 1.66 29.20 -13.15
N LEU A 13 2.98 29.24 -13.34
CA LEU A 13 3.62 29.96 -14.44
C LEU A 13 3.11 29.42 -15.78
N VAL A 14 3.16 28.09 -15.97
CA VAL A 14 2.67 27.40 -17.17
C VAL A 14 1.18 27.70 -17.43
N VAL A 15 0.32 27.63 -16.41
CA VAL A 15 -1.11 27.95 -16.54
C VAL A 15 -1.30 29.42 -16.93
N ARG A 16 -0.56 30.34 -16.32
CA ARG A 16 -0.63 31.77 -16.64
C ARG A 16 -0.26 32.05 -18.10
N HIS A 17 0.83 31.46 -18.60
CA HIS A 17 1.23 31.62 -20.01
C HIS A 17 0.21 30.98 -20.96
N ALA A 18 -0.32 29.81 -20.63
CA ALA A 18 -1.36 29.16 -21.41
C ALA A 18 -2.66 29.99 -21.49
N LEU A 19 -3.07 30.63 -20.38
CA LEU A 19 -4.22 31.54 -20.35
C LEU A 19 -3.99 32.82 -21.17
N ASN A 20 -2.74 33.25 -21.31
CA ASN A 20 -2.34 34.36 -22.19
C ASN A 20 -2.26 33.95 -23.68
N GLY A 21 -2.56 32.69 -24.02
CA GLY A 21 -2.59 32.20 -25.39
C GLY A 21 -1.24 31.77 -25.97
N LEU A 22 -0.21 31.60 -25.13
CA LEU A 22 1.07 31.08 -25.60
C LEU A 22 0.95 29.59 -25.97
N THR A 23 1.68 29.18 -27.00
CA THR A 23 1.79 27.78 -27.40
C THR A 23 2.74 27.01 -26.48
N ARG A 24 2.68 25.68 -26.50
CA ARG A 24 3.56 24.81 -25.70
C ARG A 24 5.04 25.16 -25.91
N ASP A 25 5.44 25.34 -27.16
CA ASP A 25 6.85 25.57 -27.52
C ASP A 25 7.33 26.93 -27.00
N GLN A 26 6.46 27.95 -27.02
CA GLN A 26 6.76 29.27 -26.45
C GLN A 26 6.87 29.21 -24.92
N ILE A 27 6.00 28.43 -24.27
CA ILE A 27 6.04 28.21 -22.81
C ILE A 27 7.33 27.49 -22.41
N GLU A 28 7.74 26.49 -23.19
CA GLU A 28 8.98 25.74 -22.97
C GLU A 28 10.21 26.65 -23.16
N GLU A 29 10.21 27.51 -24.18
CA GLU A 29 11.27 28.49 -24.42
C GLU A 29 11.38 29.53 -23.28
N GLU A 30 10.24 30.00 -22.76
CA GLU A 30 10.21 31.04 -21.72
C GLU A 30 10.55 30.50 -20.32
N ILE A 31 10.11 29.27 -20.00
CA ILE A 31 10.29 28.67 -18.66
C ILE A 31 11.52 27.75 -18.60
N GLY A 32 11.99 27.24 -19.75
CA GLY A 32 13.10 26.30 -19.85
C GLY A 32 12.78 24.89 -19.35
N ILE A 33 11.49 24.53 -19.29
CA ILE A 33 11.02 23.22 -18.79
C ILE A 33 10.09 22.60 -19.83
N ASP A 34 10.42 21.38 -20.26
CA ASP A 34 9.53 20.56 -21.09
C ASP A 34 8.32 20.10 -20.27
N VAL A 35 7.13 20.55 -20.70
CA VAL A 35 5.85 20.17 -20.11
C VAL A 35 4.95 19.66 -21.22
N SER A 36 4.43 18.44 -21.04
CA SER A 36 3.54 17.84 -22.02
C SER A 36 2.24 18.64 -22.18
N SER A 37 1.73 18.72 -23.41
CA SER A 37 0.46 19.41 -23.72
C SER A 37 -0.72 18.89 -22.90
N ASP A 38 -0.72 17.59 -22.58
CA ASP A 38 -1.72 16.98 -21.70
C ASP A 38 -1.68 17.53 -20.27
N SER A 39 -0.47 17.78 -19.74
CA SER A 39 -0.29 18.36 -18.41
C SER A 39 -0.77 19.80 -18.38
N ILE A 40 -0.42 20.59 -19.41
CA ILE A 40 -0.90 21.97 -19.58
C ILE A 40 -2.43 21.98 -19.61
N ARG A 41 -3.05 21.16 -20.46
CA ARG A 41 -4.52 21.05 -20.55
C ARG A 41 -5.15 20.69 -19.21
N ARG A 42 -4.58 19.72 -18.48
CA ARG A 42 -5.09 19.30 -17.17
C ARG A 42 -5.00 20.42 -16.14
N TRP A 43 -3.87 21.13 -16.06
CA TRP A 43 -3.70 22.22 -15.10
C TRP A 43 -4.58 23.42 -15.41
N VAL A 44 -4.74 23.77 -16.69
CA VAL A 44 -5.66 24.83 -17.13
C VAL A 44 -7.10 24.46 -16.80
N SER A 45 -7.53 23.23 -17.10
CA SER A 45 -8.87 22.75 -16.75
C SER A 45 -9.10 22.78 -15.24
N LEU A 46 -8.14 22.31 -14.45
CA LEU A 46 -8.22 22.34 -12.98
C LEU A 46 -8.34 23.78 -12.47
N PHE A 47 -7.57 24.71 -13.02
CA PHE A 47 -7.61 26.12 -12.66
C PHE A 47 -8.96 26.75 -12.99
N HIS A 48 -9.55 26.47 -14.15
CA HIS A 48 -10.89 26.95 -14.48
C HIS A 48 -11.98 26.42 -13.52
N THR A 49 -11.85 25.18 -13.05
CA THR A 49 -12.84 24.56 -12.15
C THR A 49 -12.67 24.99 -10.69
N THR A 50 -11.44 25.17 -10.22
CA THR A 50 -11.14 25.30 -8.78
C THR A 50 -10.47 26.61 -8.39
N GLY A 51 -9.95 27.38 -9.36
CA GLY A 51 -9.09 28.53 -9.12
C GLY A 51 -7.68 28.17 -8.63
N ALA A 52 -7.33 26.87 -8.57
CA ALA A 52 -6.06 26.37 -8.09
C ALA A 52 -5.31 25.56 -9.16
N VAL A 53 -3.98 25.57 -9.09
CA VAL A 53 -3.09 24.77 -9.98
C VAL A 53 -2.59 23.48 -9.34
N ILE A 54 -2.89 23.30 -8.05
CA ILE A 54 -2.66 22.06 -7.31
C ILE A 54 -4.04 21.53 -6.93
N SER A 55 -4.31 20.26 -7.23
CA SER A 55 -5.50 19.60 -6.71
C SER A 55 -5.34 19.42 -5.20
N ASP A 56 -6.33 19.86 -4.43
CA ASP A 56 -6.37 19.61 -2.99
C ASP A 56 -6.21 18.10 -2.72
N PRO A 57 -5.26 17.68 -1.87
CA PRO A 57 -5.17 16.29 -1.42
C PRO A 57 -6.50 15.75 -0.89
N ALA A 58 -7.34 16.59 -0.26
CA ALA A 58 -8.66 16.20 0.23
C ALA A 58 -9.63 15.81 -0.90
N PHE A 59 -9.53 16.44 -2.08
CA PHE A 59 -10.32 16.07 -3.27
C PHE A 59 -9.67 14.94 -4.08
N ASN A 60 -8.35 14.73 -3.93
CA ASN A 60 -7.63 13.59 -4.52
C ASN A 60 -7.70 12.32 -3.66
N LEU A 61 -8.49 12.32 -2.59
CA LEU A 61 -9.09 11.10 -2.04
C LEU A 61 -10.02 10.56 -3.12
N THR A 62 -9.41 10.04 -4.18
CA THR A 62 -10.07 9.12 -5.10
C THR A 62 -10.69 8.09 -4.16
N PRO A 63 -12.02 7.92 -4.13
CA PRO A 63 -12.60 6.77 -3.48
C PRO A 63 -11.82 5.58 -4.03
N GLY A 64 -11.10 4.85 -3.17
CA GLY A 64 -10.32 3.71 -3.61
C GLY A 64 -11.25 2.86 -4.48
N CYS A 65 -10.86 2.68 -5.75
CA CYS A 65 -11.56 1.98 -6.83
C CYS A 65 -12.90 1.39 -6.39
N ASP A 66 -14.03 1.95 -6.89
CA ASP A 66 -15.39 1.50 -6.60
C ASP A 66 -15.42 0.01 -6.31
N THR A 67 -15.62 -0.29 -5.04
CA THR A 67 -15.45 -1.63 -4.48
C THR A 67 -16.25 -2.62 -5.31
N LYS A 68 -15.56 -3.55 -5.99
CA LYS A 68 -16.24 -4.59 -6.77
C LYS A 68 -17.06 -5.54 -5.88
N LEU A 69 -16.82 -5.54 -4.56
CA LEU A 69 -17.63 -6.32 -3.63
C LEU A 69 -18.90 -5.55 -3.29
N THR A 70 -20.02 -6.06 -3.81
CA THR A 70 -21.37 -5.58 -3.47
C THR A 70 -21.67 -5.87 -2.00
N GLU A 71 -22.69 -5.20 -1.45
CA GLU A 71 -23.15 -5.45 -0.07
C GLU A 71 -23.55 -6.92 0.14
N ALA A 72 -24.24 -7.52 -0.84
CA ALA A 72 -24.59 -8.95 -0.81
C ALA A 72 -23.35 -9.86 -0.75
N GLY A 73 -22.29 -9.52 -1.51
CA GLY A 73 -21.02 -10.24 -1.47
C GLY A 73 -20.32 -10.13 -0.12
N ARG A 74 -20.40 -8.97 0.54
CA ARG A 74 -19.87 -8.76 1.89
C ARG A 74 -20.60 -9.60 2.93
N CYS A 75 -21.94 -9.54 2.96
CA CYS A 75 -22.74 -10.32 3.89
C CYS A 75 -22.46 -11.83 3.73
N CYS A 76 -22.33 -12.31 2.50
CA CYS A 76 -21.94 -13.68 2.21
C CYS A 76 -20.54 -14.01 2.76
N ALA A 77 -19.55 -13.13 2.55
CA ALA A 77 -18.20 -13.34 3.07
C ALA A 77 -18.17 -13.46 4.60
N ILE A 78 -18.92 -12.61 5.30
CA ILE A 78 -19.05 -12.64 6.76
C ILE A 78 -19.71 -13.95 7.21
N GLN A 79 -20.84 -14.33 6.60
CA GLN A 79 -21.53 -15.58 6.94
C GLN A 79 -20.65 -16.81 6.74
N LEU A 80 -19.85 -16.85 5.67
CA LEU A 80 -18.90 -17.94 5.43
C LEU A 80 -17.83 -18.00 6.54
N LEU A 81 -17.30 -16.85 6.96
CA LEU A 81 -16.30 -16.75 8.00
C LEU A 81 -16.85 -17.03 9.41
N GLU A 82 -18.12 -16.74 9.66
CA GLU A 82 -18.81 -17.11 10.90
C GLU A 82 -19.00 -18.63 11.02
N VAL A 83 -19.26 -19.31 9.90
CA VAL A 83 -19.38 -20.77 9.85
C VAL A 83 -18.02 -21.45 9.97
N ASP A 84 -17.03 -20.97 9.21
CA ASP A 84 -15.67 -21.49 9.26
C ASP A 84 -14.63 -20.35 9.12
N PRO A 85 -13.97 -19.94 10.21
CA PRO A 85 -12.98 -18.87 10.19
C PRO A 85 -11.64 -19.31 9.58
N THR A 86 -11.48 -20.59 9.21
CA THR A 86 -10.24 -21.13 8.62
C THR A 86 -10.23 -21.10 7.09
N LEU A 87 -11.34 -20.68 6.47
CA LEU A 87 -11.47 -20.59 5.02
C LEU A 87 -10.39 -19.71 4.39
N ILE A 88 -9.78 -20.21 3.32
CA ILE A 88 -8.82 -19.44 2.54
C ILE A 88 -9.55 -18.54 1.53
N LEU A 89 -8.87 -17.48 1.05
CA LEU A 89 -9.45 -16.51 0.12
C LEU A 89 -10.09 -17.14 -1.13
N ASP A 90 -9.53 -18.24 -1.63
CA ASP A 90 -10.06 -18.95 -2.79
C ASP A 90 -11.40 -19.64 -2.51
N GLU A 91 -11.60 -20.12 -1.29
CA GLU A 91 -12.86 -20.76 -0.88
C GLU A 91 -13.93 -19.71 -0.63
N ILE A 92 -13.57 -18.61 0.01
CA ILE A 92 -14.48 -17.47 0.23
C ILE A 92 -14.93 -16.90 -1.12
N ALA A 93 -14.01 -16.65 -2.06
CA ALA A 93 -14.35 -16.16 -3.39
C ALA A 93 -15.28 -17.13 -4.16
N ARG A 94 -15.05 -18.44 -4.02
CA ARG A 94 -15.91 -19.47 -4.61
C ARG A 94 -17.30 -19.49 -3.97
N GLY A 95 -17.38 -19.36 -2.65
CA GLY A 95 -18.63 -19.28 -1.91
C GLY A 95 -19.46 -18.06 -2.31
N ILE A 96 -18.83 -16.89 -2.41
CA ILE A 96 -19.48 -15.67 -2.90
C ILE A 96 -20.00 -15.85 -4.33
N LYS A 97 -19.20 -16.43 -5.23
CA LYS A 97 -19.62 -16.71 -6.61
C LYS A 97 -20.82 -17.67 -6.67
N GLN A 98 -20.83 -18.70 -5.83
CA GLN A 98 -21.93 -19.67 -5.77
C GLN A 98 -23.23 -19.05 -5.24
N GLN A 99 -23.15 -18.18 -4.23
CA GLN A 99 -24.35 -17.59 -3.61
C GLN A 99 -24.87 -16.35 -4.34
N THR A 100 -23.99 -15.54 -4.91
CA THR A 100 -24.36 -14.23 -5.50
C THR A 100 -24.21 -14.18 -7.02
N GLY A 101 -23.53 -15.16 -7.63
CA GLY A 101 -23.18 -15.13 -9.06
C GLY A 101 -22.04 -14.19 -9.42
N ILE A 102 -21.50 -13.44 -8.45
CA ILE A 102 -20.46 -12.42 -8.69
C ILE A 102 -19.07 -13.06 -8.56
N GLU A 103 -18.25 -12.85 -9.58
CA GLU A 103 -16.85 -13.27 -9.57
C GLU A 103 -15.94 -12.13 -9.10
N ILE A 104 -15.25 -12.33 -7.98
CA ILE A 104 -14.31 -11.37 -7.40
C ILE A 104 -12.90 -11.93 -7.43
N SER A 105 -11.92 -11.09 -7.76
CA SER A 105 -10.51 -11.49 -7.68
C SER A 105 -10.04 -11.58 -6.22
N LYS A 106 -9.14 -12.52 -5.94
CA LYS A 106 -8.54 -12.67 -4.60
C LYS A 106 -7.93 -11.39 -4.05
N SER A 107 -7.32 -10.58 -4.93
CA SER A 107 -6.71 -9.31 -4.56
C SER A 107 -7.74 -8.31 -4.04
N VAL A 108 -8.89 -8.20 -4.73
CA VAL A 108 -9.97 -7.31 -4.32
C VAL A 108 -10.62 -7.82 -3.04
N LEU A 109 -10.87 -9.13 -2.94
CA LEU A 109 -11.41 -9.72 -1.72
C LEU A 109 -10.47 -9.49 -0.53
N ALA A 110 -9.16 -9.68 -0.70
CA ALA A 110 -8.18 -9.46 0.36
C ALA A 110 -8.12 -8.00 0.82
N ILE A 111 -8.22 -7.05 -0.12
CA ILE A 111 -8.28 -5.61 0.18
C ILE A 111 -9.58 -5.31 0.94
N ASP A 112 -10.73 -5.81 0.47
CA ASP A 112 -12.03 -5.52 1.09
C ASP A 112 -12.14 -6.12 2.51
N LEU A 113 -11.72 -7.38 2.69
CA LEU A 113 -11.69 -8.02 4.02
C LEU A 113 -10.77 -7.26 5.00
N ARG A 114 -9.61 -6.76 4.53
CA ARG A 114 -8.66 -6.02 5.35
C ARG A 114 -9.17 -4.62 5.68
N ASP A 115 -9.60 -3.87 4.67
CA ASP A 115 -9.89 -2.44 4.80
C ASP A 115 -11.28 -2.17 5.39
N ARG A 116 -12.21 -3.13 5.31
CA ARG A 116 -13.60 -2.93 5.77
C ARG A 116 -14.04 -3.83 6.91
N LEU A 117 -13.47 -5.02 7.04
CA LEU A 117 -13.80 -5.93 8.15
C LEU A 117 -12.71 -5.97 9.22
N ASP A 118 -11.66 -5.15 9.08
CA ASP A 118 -10.45 -5.15 9.93
C ASP A 118 -9.83 -6.55 10.09
N LEU A 119 -10.07 -7.45 9.13
CA LEU A 119 -9.56 -8.80 9.17
C LEU A 119 -8.12 -8.81 8.68
N THR A 120 -7.20 -9.03 9.62
CA THR A 120 -5.80 -9.21 9.29
C THR A 120 -5.59 -10.62 8.76
N ARG A 121 -5.07 -10.73 7.52
CA ARG A 121 -4.73 -12.00 6.90
C ARG A 121 -3.78 -12.78 7.82
N LYS A 122 -4.24 -13.88 8.41
CA LYS A 122 -3.34 -14.88 8.98
C LYS A 122 -2.63 -15.56 7.83
N VAL A 123 -1.43 -15.10 7.54
CA VAL A 123 -0.53 -15.81 6.62
C VAL A 123 -0.10 -17.07 7.35
N ALA A 124 -0.54 -18.24 6.88
CA ALA A 124 0.13 -19.47 7.22
C ALA A 124 1.58 -19.32 6.74
N CYS A 125 2.49 -19.02 7.66
CA CYS A 125 3.91 -18.99 7.34
C CYS A 125 4.30 -20.41 6.95
N THR A 126 4.81 -20.60 5.74
CA THR A 126 5.48 -21.84 5.38
C THR A 126 6.62 -22.03 6.37
N VAL A 127 6.45 -22.99 7.26
CA VAL A 127 7.47 -23.34 8.24
C VAL A 127 8.64 -23.92 7.43
N HIS A 128 9.82 -23.31 7.55
CA HIS A 128 11.01 -23.83 6.92
C HIS A 128 11.22 -25.28 7.42
N PRO A 129 11.54 -26.27 6.56
CA PRO A 129 11.66 -27.67 6.98
C PRO A 129 12.65 -27.88 8.14
N ASN A 130 13.67 -27.04 8.21
CA ASN A 130 14.69 -27.06 9.28
C ASN A 130 14.29 -26.24 10.53
N ARG A 131 13.06 -25.73 10.64
CA ARG A 131 12.58 -25.06 11.85
C ARG A 131 12.22 -26.15 12.86
N SER A 132 13.06 -26.29 13.89
CA SER A 132 12.75 -27.13 15.05
C SER A 132 11.96 -26.31 16.07
N ASP A 133 10.80 -26.82 16.47
CA ASP A 133 9.97 -26.21 17.52
C ASP A 133 10.71 -26.17 18.86
N GLU A 134 11.57 -27.15 19.13
CA GLU A 134 12.40 -27.20 20.33
C GLU A 134 13.42 -26.05 20.34
N ILE A 135 14.10 -25.81 19.22
CA ILE A 135 15.06 -24.69 19.08
C ILE A 135 14.33 -23.35 19.20
N HIS A 136 13.14 -23.23 18.62
CA HIS A 136 12.33 -22.02 18.71
C HIS A 136 11.83 -21.76 20.15
N ALA A 137 11.35 -22.80 20.84
CA ALA A 137 10.94 -22.71 22.24
C ALA A 137 12.11 -22.34 23.15
N GLN A 138 13.29 -22.96 22.95
CA GLN A 138 14.51 -22.64 23.69
C GLN A 138 14.95 -21.19 23.45
N PHE A 139 14.84 -20.70 22.21
CA PHE A 139 15.12 -19.30 21.88
C PHE A 139 14.17 -18.35 22.61
N ILE A 140 12.85 -18.61 22.59
CA ILE A 140 11.86 -17.78 23.32
C ILE A 140 12.15 -17.79 24.82
N TYR A 141 12.45 -18.96 25.40
CA TYR A 141 12.80 -19.07 26.81
C TYR A 141 14.06 -18.28 27.17
N ASN A 142 15.10 -18.31 26.32
CA ASN A 142 16.32 -17.55 26.52
C ASN A 142 16.08 -16.04 26.37
N MET A 143 15.29 -15.62 25.38
CA MET A 143 14.93 -14.22 25.17
C MET A 143 14.06 -13.66 26.29
N GLY A 144 13.16 -14.46 26.85
CA GLY A 144 12.31 -14.06 27.98
C GLY A 144 13.07 -13.76 29.28
N LYS A 145 14.34 -14.19 29.39
CA LYS A 145 15.22 -13.86 30.51
C LYS A 145 15.93 -12.51 30.36
N ILE A 146 15.92 -11.94 29.16
CA ILE A 146 16.56 -10.65 28.87
C ILE A 146 15.54 -9.54 29.16
N SER A 147 15.93 -8.55 29.97
CA SER A 147 15.08 -7.38 30.23
C SER A 147 14.77 -6.67 28.91
N ALA A 148 13.53 -6.19 28.77
CA ALA A 148 13.09 -5.44 27.58
C ALA A 148 13.95 -4.18 27.35
N GLU A 149 14.50 -3.58 28.42
CA GLU A 149 15.40 -2.42 28.35
C GLU A 149 16.71 -2.72 27.60
N CYS A 150 17.10 -3.99 27.51
CA CYS A 150 18.30 -4.43 26.81
C CYS A 150 18.04 -4.77 25.33
N LEU A 151 16.80 -4.73 24.86
CA LEU A 151 16.43 -5.05 23.47
C LEU A 151 16.52 -3.80 22.60
N ILE A 152 17.63 -3.66 21.85
CA ILE A 152 17.78 -2.59 20.87
C ILE A 152 17.45 -3.14 19.47
N PHE A 153 16.37 -2.63 18.87
CA PHE A 153 16.03 -2.94 17.48
C PHE A 153 16.96 -2.20 16.54
N THR A 154 17.92 -2.90 15.94
CA THR A 154 18.94 -2.28 15.08
C THR A 154 18.46 -1.98 13.65
N GLY A 155 17.18 -2.27 13.32
CA GLY A 155 16.61 -2.06 11.98
C GLY A 155 17.28 -2.89 10.87
N LYS A 156 18.23 -3.77 11.22
CA LYS A 156 18.98 -4.60 10.30
C LYS A 156 18.42 -6.02 10.27
N PRO A 157 18.42 -6.68 9.10
CA PRO A 157 17.93 -8.05 8.98
C PRO A 157 18.78 -9.02 9.82
N ILE A 158 18.10 -10.00 10.44
CA ILE A 158 18.68 -11.02 11.35
C ILE A 158 19.80 -11.84 10.71
N SER A 159 19.88 -11.91 9.38
CA SER A 159 21.01 -12.52 8.65
C SER A 159 22.36 -11.86 8.97
N SER A 160 22.37 -10.64 9.52
CA SER A 160 23.58 -9.94 9.95
C SER A 160 23.96 -10.15 11.44
N LEU A 161 23.09 -10.80 12.23
CA LEU A 161 23.30 -11.00 13.69
C LEU A 161 24.18 -12.21 14.04
N PHE A 162 24.42 -13.12 13.09
CA PHE A 162 25.31 -14.28 13.29
C PHE A 162 26.78 -13.90 13.54
N CYS A 163 27.18 -12.65 13.31
CA CYS A 163 28.54 -12.17 13.59
C CYS A 163 28.76 -11.69 15.03
N LEU A 164 27.71 -11.40 15.81
CA LEU A 164 27.86 -10.86 17.17
C LEU A 164 27.98 -11.94 18.26
N GLY A 165 27.54 -13.18 17.98
CA GLY A 165 27.63 -14.30 18.92
C GLY A 165 29.07 -14.78 19.21
N ARG A 166 30.07 -14.36 18.43
CA ARG A 166 31.47 -14.76 18.62
C ARG A 166 32.30 -13.81 19.49
N PHE A 167 31.73 -12.68 19.92
CA PHE A 167 32.45 -11.65 20.67
C PHE A 167 32.22 -11.66 22.19
N MET A 168 31.27 -12.45 22.72
CA MET A 168 30.92 -12.42 24.17
C MET A 168 31.33 -13.66 24.98
N TYR A 169 32.13 -14.59 24.44
CA TYR A 169 32.68 -15.74 25.19
C TYR A 169 34.21 -15.71 25.31
N LYS A 170 34.77 -14.55 25.65
CA LYS A 170 36.10 -14.44 26.28
C LYS A 170 35.98 -13.46 27.42
N ASN A 171 36.41 -13.88 28.60
CA ASN A 171 36.25 -13.25 29.92
C ASN A 171 34.97 -13.66 30.66
N PHE A 172 34.92 -14.93 31.10
CA PHE A 172 34.98 -15.31 32.51
C PHE A 172 35.42 -16.77 32.60
#